data_AF-A0A7K4D999-F1
#
_entry.id   AF-A0A7K4D999-F1
#
_cell.length_a   1.000
_cell.length_b   1.000
_cell.length_c   1.000
_cell.angle_alpha   90.00
_cell.angle_beta   90.00
_cell.angle_gamma   90.00
#
_symmetry.space_group_name_H-M   'P 1'
#
loop_
_entity.id
_entity.type
_entity.pdbx_description
1 polymer ?
#
loop_
_entity_poly.entity_id
_entity_poly.type
_entity_poly.pdbx_seq_one_letter_code
_entity_poly.pdbx_strand_id
1 'polypeptide(L)'
;MGTEEEILKRLKSIKGILEAKILSQEDIEKIREFEIQAEKNKAAGGMMDFINEGVWEVLSKKIIFLIFIDETFSDRKHGQSLTLMKDPSGNVLGKLLRKDELTEYKNRNDVLFIGEDFVIFSNVKTQGKPYFVIPSQKVDELKDLNGISASLCVPTDLFFKEKYNIKGENLGTVIIGIDEP
;
A
#
# COMPACT_ATOMS: atom_id res chain seq x y z
N MET A 1 10.69 13.16 -26.42
CA MET A 1 10.83 12.61 -25.06
C MET A 1 9.63 11.72 -24.87
N GLY A 2 9.82 10.49 -24.39
CA GLY A 2 8.73 9.53 -24.26
C GLY A 2 7.78 9.94 -23.14
N THR A 3 6.49 9.64 -23.27
CA THR A 3 5.46 9.94 -22.25
C THR A 3 5.85 9.41 -20.86
N GLU A 4 6.55 8.27 -20.80
CA GLU A 4 7.07 7.67 -19.57
C GLU A 4 8.16 8.50 -18.87
N GLU A 5 9.04 9.17 -19.62
CA GLU A 5 10.09 10.04 -19.04
C GLU A 5 9.48 11.28 -18.38
N GLU A 6 8.40 11.81 -18.95
CA GLU A 6 7.66 12.93 -18.39
C GLU A 6 6.96 12.54 -17.09
N ILE A 7 6.38 11.33 -17.04
CA ILE A 7 5.75 10.79 -15.84
C ILE A 7 6.80 10.52 -14.75
N LEU A 8 7.99 9.99 -15.10
CA LEU A 8 9.09 9.84 -14.15
C LEU A 8 9.53 11.19 -13.56
N LYS A 9 9.64 12.24 -14.37
CA LYS A 9 9.94 13.59 -13.88
C LYS A 9 8.85 14.12 -12.96
N ARG A 10 7.58 13.88 -13.32
CA ARG A 10 6.43 14.25 -12.50
C ARG A 10 6.45 13.54 -11.15
N LEU A 11 6.69 12.23 -11.13
CA LEU A 11 6.86 11.45 -9.90
C LEU A 11 7.99 12.01 -9.02
N LYS A 12 9.17 12.27 -9.57
CA LYS A 12 10.30 12.82 -8.80
C LYS A 12 10.06 14.23 -8.25
N SER A 13 9.05 14.95 -8.76
CA SER A 13 8.66 16.25 -8.22
C SER A 13 7.72 16.16 -7.01
N ILE A 14 7.18 14.96 -6.72
CA ILE A 14 6.30 14.71 -5.59
C ILE A 14 7.13 14.70 -4.30
N LYS A 15 6.68 15.46 -3.30
CA LYS A 15 7.32 15.51 -1.98
C LYS A 15 7.41 14.11 -1.37
N GLY A 16 8.60 13.76 -0.91
CA GLY A 16 8.90 12.48 -0.27
C GLY A 16 9.24 11.35 -1.23
N ILE A 17 9.16 11.54 -2.55
CA ILE A 17 9.77 10.61 -3.52
C ILE A 17 11.25 10.96 -3.69
N LEU A 18 12.11 10.00 -3.43
CA LEU A 18 13.57 10.13 -3.52
C LEU A 18 14.09 9.67 -4.88
N GLU A 19 13.49 8.62 -5.44
CA GLU A 19 13.85 8.06 -6.73
C GLU A 19 12.64 7.35 -7.34
N ALA A 20 12.58 7.32 -8.66
CA ALA A 20 11.55 6.62 -9.44
C ALA A 20 12.18 5.86 -10.62
N LYS A 21 11.74 4.63 -10.84
CA LYS A 21 12.16 3.74 -11.93
C LYS A 21 10.92 3.14 -12.59
N ILE A 22 11.01 2.86 -13.88
CA ILE A 22 10.02 1.99 -14.56
C ILE A 22 10.41 0.54 -14.27
N LEU A 23 9.44 -0.29 -13.92
CA LEU A 23 9.67 -1.71 -13.68
C LEU A 23 9.76 -2.49 -14.98
N SER A 24 10.71 -3.40 -15.06
CA SER A 24 10.75 -4.41 -16.11
C SER A 24 9.77 -5.55 -15.81
N GLN A 25 9.47 -6.38 -16.81
CA GLN A 25 8.68 -7.59 -16.58
C GLN A 25 9.31 -8.52 -15.54
N GLU A 26 10.64 -8.63 -15.53
CA GLU A 26 11.36 -9.44 -14.54
C GLU A 26 11.13 -8.94 -13.11
N ASP A 27 11.14 -7.63 -12.91
CA ASP A 27 10.86 -7.03 -11.60
C ASP A 27 9.41 -7.24 -11.17
N ILE A 28 8.47 -7.15 -12.11
CA ILE A 28 7.04 -7.42 -11.88
C ILE A 28 6.85 -8.87 -11.44
N GLU A 29 7.47 -9.85 -12.11
CA GLU A 29 7.39 -11.25 -11.66
C GLU A 29 8.00 -11.44 -10.28
N LYS A 30 9.11 -10.76 -9.99
CA LYS A 30 9.74 -10.83 -8.67
C LYS A 30 8.82 -10.33 -7.56
N ILE A 31 8.10 -9.23 -7.80
CA ILE A 31 7.08 -8.74 -6.87
C ILE A 31 6.01 -9.81 -6.65
N ARG A 32 5.48 -10.41 -7.73
CA ARG A 32 4.45 -11.46 -7.61
C ARG A 32 4.92 -12.63 -6.77
N GLU A 33 6.14 -13.12 -6.98
CA GLU A 33 6.72 -14.21 -6.21
C GLU A 33 6.75 -13.89 -4.71
N PHE A 34 7.24 -12.71 -4.34
CA PHE A 34 7.35 -12.32 -2.94
C PHE A 34 5.98 -12.08 -2.28
N GLU A 35 5.04 -11.43 -2.96
CA GLU A 35 3.69 -11.21 -2.40
C GLU A 35 2.94 -12.54 -2.21
N ILE A 36 3.02 -13.48 -3.15
CA ILE A 36 2.43 -14.83 -2.99
C ILE A 36 3.02 -15.54 -1.77
N GLN A 37 4.34 -15.43 -1.56
CA GLN A 37 4.99 -16.02 -0.40
C GLN A 37 4.57 -15.32 0.89
N ALA A 38 4.45 -14.00 0.89
CA ALA A 38 4.03 -13.23 2.04
C ALA A 38 2.60 -13.60 2.47
N GLU A 39 1.65 -13.65 1.53
CA GLU A 39 0.25 -14.04 1.81
C GLU A 39 0.16 -15.48 2.34
N LYS A 40 0.96 -16.42 1.80
CA LYS A 40 1.06 -17.79 2.32
C LYS A 40 1.60 -17.85 3.75
N ASN A 41 2.55 -16.97 4.08
CA ASN A 41 3.13 -16.88 5.42
C ASN A 41 2.22 -16.19 6.43
N LYS A 42 1.18 -15.50 5.96
CA LYS A 42 0.15 -14.81 6.76
C LYS A 42 0.72 -13.65 7.58
N ALA A 43 -0.18 -12.82 8.10
CA ALA A 43 0.14 -11.72 8.99
C ALA A 43 0.15 -12.17 10.47
N ALA A 44 0.58 -11.27 11.37
CA ALA A 44 0.58 -11.48 12.81
C ALA A 44 1.27 -12.80 13.24
N GLY A 45 2.46 -13.06 12.70
CA GLY A 45 3.25 -14.26 13.03
C GLY A 45 2.60 -15.57 12.58
N GLY A 46 1.84 -15.56 11.48
CA GLY A 46 1.21 -16.78 10.94
C GLY A 46 -0.27 -16.96 11.34
N MET A 47 -0.83 -16.07 12.16
CA MET A 47 -2.16 -16.26 12.74
C MET A 47 -3.30 -15.75 11.85
N MET A 48 -3.04 -14.74 11.03
CA MET A 48 -4.09 -14.04 10.30
C MET A 48 -3.84 -14.02 8.80
N ASP A 49 -4.75 -14.59 8.03
CA ASP A 49 -4.68 -14.50 6.57
C ASP A 49 -4.73 -13.03 6.15
N PHE A 50 -4.01 -12.66 5.09
CA PHE A 50 -4.10 -11.32 4.52
C PHE A 50 -3.96 -11.37 2.99
N ILE A 51 -4.45 -10.33 2.34
CA ILE A 51 -4.35 -10.13 0.89
C ILE A 51 -3.88 -8.70 0.63
N ASN A 52 -2.84 -8.55 -0.19
CA ASN A 52 -2.37 -7.24 -0.63
C ASN A 52 -3.10 -6.83 -1.93
N GLU A 53 -4.42 -6.59 -1.81
CA GLU A 53 -5.29 -6.18 -2.94
C GLU A 53 -4.66 -5.02 -3.73
N GLY A 54 -4.01 -4.08 -3.04
CA GLY A 54 -3.36 -2.94 -3.67
C GLY A 54 -2.23 -3.32 -4.62
N VAL A 55 -1.35 -4.26 -4.23
CA VAL A 55 -0.29 -4.71 -5.13
C VAL A 55 -0.89 -5.43 -6.34
N TRP A 56 -1.87 -6.31 -6.14
CA TRP A 56 -2.53 -6.99 -7.25
C TRP A 56 -3.19 -6.03 -8.23
N GLU A 57 -3.83 -4.97 -7.73
CA GLU A 57 -4.43 -3.93 -8.56
C GLU A 57 -3.38 -3.15 -9.34
N VAL A 58 -2.28 -2.73 -8.70
CA VAL A 58 -1.16 -2.05 -9.40
C VAL A 58 -0.53 -2.94 -10.46
N LEU A 59 -0.34 -4.24 -10.19
CA LEU A 59 0.24 -5.18 -11.15
C LEU A 59 -0.65 -5.47 -12.37
N SER A 60 -1.92 -5.04 -12.33
CA SER A 60 -2.85 -5.10 -13.46
C SER A 60 -2.75 -3.88 -14.39
N LYS A 61 -2.00 -2.85 -13.99
CA LYS A 61 -1.86 -1.59 -14.74
C LYS A 61 -0.90 -1.72 -15.91
N LYS A 62 -1.01 -0.81 -16.88
CA LYS A 62 -0.24 -0.85 -18.14
C LYS A 62 1.23 -0.51 -17.92
N ILE A 63 1.49 0.52 -17.11
CA ILE A 63 2.84 0.98 -16.79
C ILE A 63 2.98 1.02 -15.28
N ILE A 64 4.07 0.45 -14.78
CA ILE A 64 4.33 0.32 -13.35
C ILE A 64 5.68 0.95 -13.03
N PHE A 65 5.66 1.81 -12.03
CA PHE A 65 6.83 2.48 -11.50
C PHE A 65 7.14 1.95 -10.11
N LEU A 66 8.43 1.85 -9.81
CA LEU A 66 8.95 1.66 -8.47
C LEU A 66 9.44 3.00 -7.95
N ILE A 67 9.01 3.37 -6.75
CA ILE A 67 9.46 4.58 -6.09
C ILE A 67 10.06 4.27 -4.73
N PHE A 68 11.11 4.99 -4.39
CA PHE A 68 11.69 5.01 -3.05
C PHE A 68 11.24 6.28 -2.34
N ILE A 69 10.78 6.14 -1.11
CA ILE A 69 10.10 7.21 -0.39
C ILE A 69 10.70 7.44 0.99
N ASP A 70 10.60 8.67 1.50
CA ASP A 70 10.79 8.99 2.92
C ASP A 70 9.43 9.06 3.66
N GLU A 71 9.49 9.34 4.96
CA GLU A 71 8.32 9.44 5.83
C GLU A 71 7.32 10.53 5.40
N THR A 72 7.78 11.58 4.71
CA THR A 72 6.93 12.71 4.28
C THR A 72 6.01 12.33 3.12
N PHE A 73 6.30 11.25 2.41
CA PHE A 73 5.41 10.69 1.40
C PHE A 73 4.16 10.05 2.03
N SER A 74 4.33 9.44 3.20
CA SER A 74 3.27 8.78 3.97
C SER A 74 2.41 9.78 4.75
N ASP A 75 2.95 10.96 5.05
CA ASP A 75 2.20 12.07 5.65
C ASP A 75 1.21 12.75 4.68
N ARG A 76 1.21 12.34 3.41
CA ARG A 76 0.28 12.90 2.43
C ARG A 76 -1.15 12.46 2.75
N LYS A 77 -2.08 13.41 2.64
CA LYS A 77 -3.52 13.23 2.90
C LYS A 77 -4.23 12.48 1.77
N HIS A 78 -3.69 11.36 1.30
CA HIS A 78 -4.25 10.63 0.17
C HIS A 78 -4.86 9.31 0.64
N GLY A 79 -6.19 9.31 0.79
CA GLY A 79 -6.97 8.09 0.59
C GLY A 79 -7.17 7.16 1.80
N GLN A 80 -7.64 5.97 1.44
CA GLN A 80 -8.30 4.97 2.29
C GLN A 80 -7.37 4.46 3.41
N SER A 81 -7.96 3.76 4.40
CA SER A 81 -7.18 3.05 5.43
C SER A 81 -6.09 2.18 4.80
N LEU A 82 -4.89 2.21 5.36
CA LEU A 82 -3.76 1.43 4.87
C LEU A 82 -3.95 -0.09 5.06
N THR A 83 -4.73 -0.48 6.05
CA THR A 83 -5.10 -1.88 6.31
C THR A 83 -6.54 -1.95 6.78
N LEU A 84 -7.31 -2.89 6.23
CA LEU A 84 -8.68 -3.20 6.62
C LEU A 84 -8.73 -4.62 7.18
N MET A 85 -9.56 -4.87 8.17
CA MET A 85 -9.99 -6.22 8.53
C MET A 85 -11.36 -6.46 7.90
N LYS A 86 -11.46 -7.47 7.03
CA LYS A 86 -12.71 -7.85 6.37
C LYS A 86 -13.12 -9.26 6.79
N ASP A 87 -14.41 -9.54 6.69
CA ASP A 87 -14.92 -10.91 6.66
C ASP A 87 -15.12 -11.40 5.20
N PRO A 88 -15.30 -12.72 4.98
CA PRO A 88 -15.59 -13.27 3.66
C PRO A 88 -16.83 -12.72 2.95
N SER A 89 -17.75 -12.05 3.66
CA SER A 89 -18.92 -11.39 3.05
C SER A 89 -18.60 -9.95 2.60
N GLY A 90 -17.38 -9.48 2.83
CA GLY A 90 -16.93 -8.14 2.50
C GLY A 90 -17.23 -7.09 3.58
N ASN A 91 -17.75 -7.49 4.75
CA ASN A 91 -17.99 -6.53 5.83
C ASN A 91 -16.66 -6.05 6.39
N VAL A 92 -16.50 -4.73 6.55
CA VAL A 92 -15.34 -4.14 7.21
C VAL A 92 -15.55 -4.22 8.73
N LEU A 93 -14.76 -5.07 9.38
CA LEU A 93 -14.80 -5.29 10.82
C LEU A 93 -13.89 -4.34 11.59
N GLY A 94 -12.87 -3.80 10.92
CA GLY A 94 -11.89 -2.92 11.54
C GLY A 94 -10.97 -2.29 10.52
N LYS A 95 -10.18 -1.30 10.94
CA LYS A 95 -9.25 -0.59 10.07
C LYS A 95 -8.07 0.00 10.86
N LEU A 96 -6.94 0.14 10.18
CA LEU A 96 -5.80 0.90 10.66
C LEU A 96 -6.04 2.39 10.40
N LEU A 97 -6.18 3.17 11.47
CA LEU A 97 -6.44 4.59 11.39
C LEU A 97 -5.23 5.35 10.87
N ARG A 98 -5.48 6.35 10.02
CA ARG A 98 -4.48 7.37 9.76
C ARG A 98 -4.32 8.26 11.00
N LYS A 99 -3.15 8.89 11.14
CA LYS A 99 -2.85 9.81 12.25
C LYS A 99 -3.91 10.91 12.41
N ASP A 100 -4.46 11.41 11.31
CA ASP A 100 -5.50 12.45 11.30
C ASP A 100 -6.90 11.94 11.69
N GLU A 101 -7.14 10.63 11.66
CA GLU A 101 -8.40 10.00 12.07
C GLU A 101 -8.43 9.68 13.58
N LEU A 102 -7.27 9.55 14.24
CA LEU A 102 -7.17 9.11 15.63
C LEU A 102 -8.05 9.91 16.59
N THR A 103 -8.06 11.24 16.48
CA THR A 103 -8.84 12.11 17.38
C THR A 103 -10.34 11.93 17.19
N GLU A 104 -10.80 11.75 15.95
CA GLU A 104 -12.22 11.50 15.66
C GLU A 104 -12.66 10.16 16.28
N TYR A 105 -11.87 9.11 16.08
CA TYR A 105 -12.21 7.76 16.52
C TYR A 105 -12.14 7.56 18.04
N LYS A 106 -11.31 8.32 18.76
CA LYS A 106 -11.28 8.29 20.23
C LYS A 106 -12.60 8.70 20.88
N ASN A 107 -13.43 9.46 20.19
CA ASN A 107 -14.73 9.93 20.69
C ASN A 107 -15.90 9.03 20.28
N ARG A 108 -15.64 7.91 19.59
CA ARG A 108 -16.67 6.98 19.12
C ARG A 108 -16.93 5.89 20.16
N ASN A 109 -18.21 5.57 20.36
CA ASN A 109 -18.65 4.52 21.27
C ASN A 109 -18.85 3.15 20.57
N ASP A 110 -18.72 3.12 19.24
CA ASP A 110 -18.90 1.94 18.39
C ASP A 110 -17.58 1.31 17.92
N VAL A 111 -16.47 1.67 18.57
CA VAL A 111 -15.13 1.18 18.22
C VAL A 111 -14.37 0.68 19.45
N LEU A 112 -13.55 -0.34 19.25
CA LEU A 112 -12.58 -0.86 20.20
C LEU A 112 -11.18 -0.66 19.61
N PHE A 113 -10.31 0.02 20.33
CA PHE A 113 -8.91 0.17 19.94
C PHE A 113 -8.11 -1.10 20.26
N ILE A 114 -7.30 -1.54 19.31
CA ILE A 114 -6.27 -2.55 19.47
C ILE A 114 -4.93 -1.87 19.20
N GLY A 115 -4.14 -1.67 20.26
CA GLY A 115 -2.92 -0.86 20.14
C GLY A 115 -3.23 0.63 20.01
N GLU A 116 -2.41 1.37 19.27
CA GLU A 116 -2.49 2.83 19.18
C GLU A 116 -3.44 3.32 18.09
N ASP A 117 -3.52 2.60 16.97
CA ASP A 117 -4.12 3.09 15.73
C ASP A 117 -5.02 2.08 15.02
N PHE A 118 -5.09 0.82 15.45
CA PHE A 118 -6.04 -0.14 14.86
C PHE A 118 -7.37 -0.13 15.63
N VAL A 119 -8.50 -0.06 14.91
CA VAL A 119 -9.84 -0.14 15.52
C VAL A 119 -10.66 -1.30 14.98
N ILE A 120 -11.46 -1.91 15.85
CA ILE A 120 -12.52 -2.87 15.50
C ILE A 120 -13.88 -2.19 15.74
N PHE A 121 -14.79 -2.31 14.78
CA PHE A 121 -16.17 -1.82 14.89
C PHE A 121 -17.02 -2.78 15.72
N SER A 122 -17.49 -2.36 16.88
CA SER A 122 -18.23 -3.22 17.84
C SER A 122 -19.67 -3.52 17.39
N ASN A 123 -20.18 -2.74 16.45
CA ASN A 123 -21.54 -2.85 15.90
C ASN A 123 -21.63 -3.75 14.66
N VAL A 124 -20.51 -4.23 14.12
CA VAL A 124 -20.48 -5.10 12.95
C VAL A 124 -20.38 -6.56 13.38
N LYS A 125 -21.32 -7.39 12.93
CA LYS A 125 -21.30 -8.83 13.18
C LYS A 125 -20.41 -9.53 12.15
N THR A 126 -19.37 -10.19 12.63
CA THR A 126 -18.46 -11.01 11.83
C THR A 126 -19.17 -12.22 11.23
N GLN A 127 -18.98 -12.46 9.93
CA GLN A 127 -19.43 -13.67 9.24
C GLN A 127 -18.25 -14.50 8.73
N GLY A 128 -17.94 -15.62 9.41
CA GLY A 128 -16.80 -16.48 9.04
C GLY A 128 -15.47 -15.99 9.62
N LYS A 129 -14.35 -16.46 9.05
CA LYS A 129 -13.01 -16.13 9.54
C LYS A 129 -12.51 -14.82 8.94
N PRO A 130 -12.23 -13.77 9.75
CA PRO A 130 -11.68 -12.52 9.24
C PRO A 130 -10.27 -12.65 8.65
N TYR A 131 -9.93 -11.70 7.79
CA TYR A 131 -8.61 -11.56 7.19
C TYR A 131 -8.26 -10.08 6.98
N PHE A 132 -6.97 -9.77 6.84
CA PHE A 132 -6.53 -8.42 6.52
C PHE A 132 -6.52 -8.17 5.02
N VAL A 133 -6.82 -6.93 4.65
CA VAL A 133 -6.72 -6.42 3.29
C VAL A 133 -5.91 -5.15 3.30
N ILE A 134 -4.92 -5.07 2.42
CA ILE A 134 -4.12 -3.86 2.18
C ILE A 134 -4.57 -3.29 0.82
N PRO A 135 -5.38 -2.22 0.78
CA PRO A 135 -5.90 -1.66 -0.47
C PRO A 135 -4.87 -0.77 -1.17
N SER A 136 -5.08 -0.53 -2.46
CA SER A 136 -4.35 0.51 -3.18
C SER A 136 -4.75 1.91 -2.69
N GLN A 137 -3.88 2.88 -2.93
CA GLN A 137 -4.10 4.28 -2.62
C GLN A 137 -4.08 5.11 -3.91
N LYS A 138 -4.98 6.08 -4.02
CA LYS A 138 -4.95 7.01 -5.17
C LYS A 138 -3.74 7.92 -5.08
N VAL A 139 -3.13 8.20 -6.24
CA VAL A 139 -2.06 9.18 -6.36
C VAL A 139 -2.64 10.43 -7.02
N ASP A 140 -3.00 11.43 -6.22
CA ASP A 140 -3.68 12.65 -6.71
C ASP A 140 -2.84 13.38 -7.76
N GLU A 141 -1.51 13.36 -7.62
CA GLU A 141 -0.59 13.93 -8.59
C GLU A 141 -0.57 13.20 -9.93
N LEU A 142 -1.23 12.04 -10.05
CA LEU A 142 -1.40 11.27 -11.29
C LEU A 142 -2.88 10.91 -11.56
N LYS A 143 -3.82 11.69 -11.02
CA LYS A 143 -5.26 11.43 -11.15
C LYS A 143 -5.74 11.36 -12.61
N ASP A 144 -5.13 12.13 -13.49
CA ASP A 144 -5.40 12.18 -14.94
C ASP A 144 -5.02 10.88 -15.66
N LEU A 145 -4.19 10.06 -15.02
CA LEU A 145 -3.71 8.77 -15.52
C LEU A 145 -4.29 7.58 -14.71
N ASN A 146 -5.31 7.83 -13.89
CA ASN A 146 -5.87 6.90 -12.92
C ASN A 146 -4.78 6.22 -12.05
N GLY A 147 -3.79 7.02 -11.63
CA GLY A 147 -2.66 6.54 -10.86
C GLY A 147 -3.05 6.02 -9.49
N ILE A 148 -2.61 4.79 -9.19
CA ILE A 148 -2.75 4.14 -7.90
C ILE A 148 -1.40 3.64 -7.40
N SER A 149 -1.24 3.55 -6.09
CA SER A 149 -0.03 3.10 -5.43
C SER A 149 -0.31 1.99 -4.44
N ALA A 150 0.68 1.12 -4.21
CA ALA A 150 0.60 0.08 -3.20
C ALA A 150 1.94 -0.12 -2.50
N SER A 151 1.87 -0.34 -1.19
CA SER A 151 3.01 -0.71 -0.37
C SER A 151 3.36 -2.18 -0.58
N LEU A 152 4.64 -2.43 -0.79
CA LEU A 152 5.18 -3.77 -0.95
C LEU A 152 5.36 -4.45 0.41
N CYS A 153 5.33 -5.79 0.43
CA CYS A 153 5.74 -6.52 1.62
C CYS A 153 7.24 -6.35 1.91
N VAL A 154 7.63 -6.56 3.17
CA VAL A 154 9.00 -6.31 3.67
C VAL A 154 10.08 -7.04 2.84
N PRO A 155 9.95 -8.33 2.47
CA PRO A 155 10.93 -8.99 1.63
C PRO A 155 11.14 -8.30 0.27
N THR A 156 10.07 -7.85 -0.38
CA THR A 156 10.13 -7.16 -1.67
C THR A 156 10.79 -5.78 -1.54
N ASP A 157 10.44 -5.03 -0.48
CA ASP A 157 11.05 -3.74 -0.17
C ASP A 157 12.58 -3.87 0.01
N LEU A 158 13.02 -4.86 0.78
CA LEU A 158 14.45 -5.13 0.99
C LEU A 158 15.16 -5.54 -0.31
N PHE A 159 14.53 -6.40 -1.11
CA PHE A 159 15.08 -6.82 -2.41
C PHE A 159 15.36 -5.62 -3.32
N PHE A 160 14.42 -4.69 -3.47
CA PHE A 160 14.62 -3.53 -4.34
C PHE A 160 15.60 -2.52 -3.77
N LYS A 161 15.61 -2.30 -2.45
CA LYS A 161 16.63 -1.46 -1.81
C LYS A 161 18.03 -2.00 -2.05
N GLU A 162 18.22 -3.32 -1.94
CA GLU A 162 19.49 -3.98 -2.26
C GLU A 162 19.84 -3.83 -3.74
N LYS A 163 18.91 -4.19 -4.65
CA LYS A 163 19.10 -4.10 -6.11
C LYS A 163 19.56 -2.72 -6.57
N TYR A 164 18.98 -1.66 -6.00
CA TYR A 164 19.27 -0.28 -6.37
C TYR A 164 20.24 0.44 -5.42
N ASN A 165 20.85 -0.29 -4.47
CA ASN A 165 21.78 0.25 -3.47
C ASN A 165 21.22 1.48 -2.73
N ILE A 166 19.93 1.45 -2.40
CA ILE A 166 19.23 2.49 -1.64
C ILE A 166 19.56 2.30 -0.15
N LYS A 167 20.21 3.30 0.43
CA LYS A 167 20.62 3.31 1.84
C LYS A 167 19.97 4.49 2.57
N GLY A 168 19.57 4.26 3.81
CA GLY A 168 18.96 5.26 4.67
C GLY A 168 18.05 4.61 5.70
N GLU A 169 17.80 5.32 6.79
CA GLU A 169 16.81 4.93 7.79
C GLU A 169 15.43 5.44 7.36
N ASN A 170 14.36 4.74 7.79
CA ASN A 170 12.97 5.14 7.57
C ASN A 170 12.57 5.36 6.09
N LEU A 171 13.21 4.64 5.17
CA LEU A 171 12.83 4.64 3.76
C LEU A 171 11.80 3.54 3.48
N GLY A 172 10.90 3.79 2.54
CA GLY A 172 9.96 2.81 2.01
C GLY A 172 10.12 2.59 0.52
N THR A 173 9.61 1.46 0.04
CA THR A 173 9.46 1.17 -1.38
C THR A 173 7.98 0.99 -1.70
N VAL A 174 7.50 1.73 -2.69
CA VAL A 174 6.10 1.72 -3.15
C VAL A 174 6.09 1.49 -4.65
N ILE A 175 5.08 0.79 -5.15
CA ILE A 175 4.82 0.72 -6.59
C ILE A 175 3.66 1.65 -6.95
N ILE A 176 3.74 2.25 -8.13
CA ILE A 176 2.69 3.07 -8.71
C ILE A 176 2.33 2.49 -10.06
N GLY A 177 1.05 2.22 -10.28
CA GLY A 177 0.51 1.79 -11.56
C GLY A 177 -0.37 2.87 -12.17
N ILE A 178 -0.24 3.05 -13.47
CA ILE A 178 -1.10 3.95 -14.26
C ILE A 178 -1.73 3.19 -15.43
N ASP A 179 -2.86 3.71 -15.91
CA ASP A 179 -3.42 3.26 -17.17
C ASP A 179 -2.61 3.85 -18.35
N GLU A 180 -3.18 3.81 -19.55
CA GLU A 180 -2.57 4.44 -20.72
C GLU A 180 -2.56 5.98 -20.57
N PRO A 181 -1.43 6.64 -20.86
CA PRO A 181 -1.36 8.10 -20.87
C PRO A 181 -1.93 8.76 -22.13
#